data_AF-A0A8T5INI6-F1
#
_entry.id   AF-A0A8T5INI6-F1
#
_cell.length_a   1.000
_cell.length_b   1.000
_cell.length_c   1.000
_cell.angle_alpha   90.00
_cell.angle_beta   90.00
_cell.angle_gamma   90.00
#
_symmetry.space_group_name_H-M   'P 1'
#
loop_
_entity.id
_entity.type
_entity.pdbx_description
1 polymer ?
#
loop_
_entity_poly.entity_id
_entity_poly.type
_entity_poly.pdbx_seq_one_letter_code
_entity_poly.pdbx_strand_id
1 'polypeptide(L)'
;MVMNKRGWMRILEATVAVMIVSGVLVVVYSRQVDRGMEPADYFYNLQRQILMDVSSNSLLRLAVLNGDIGVIEGFVGERIPEAFGYSAKICDLGDICQLDSTIYKETLDKDIFVEEVVISSDLGGGSGGEVYDPKKLILFVWEVR
;
A
#
# COMPACT_ATOMS: atom_id res chain seq x y z
N MET A 1 -51.61 -11.79 -47.64
CA MET A 1 -50.15 -12.00 -47.60
C MET A 1 -49.76 -12.26 -46.14
N VAL A 2 -49.78 -13.52 -45.71
CA VAL A 2 -49.51 -13.87 -44.30
C VAL A 2 -48.00 -13.85 -44.12
N MET A 3 -47.49 -12.74 -43.56
CA MET A 3 -46.08 -12.54 -43.27
C MET A 3 -45.49 -13.72 -42.50
N ASN A 4 -44.23 -14.03 -42.80
CA ASN A 4 -43.45 -15.16 -42.31
C ASN A 4 -43.17 -15.06 -40.80
N LYS A 5 -44.20 -15.26 -39.96
CA LYS A 5 -44.16 -15.09 -38.48
C LYS A 5 -43.14 -16.00 -37.80
N ARG A 6 -42.81 -17.15 -38.41
CA ARG A 6 -41.76 -18.07 -37.92
C ARG A 6 -40.36 -17.48 -38.00
N GLY A 7 -40.07 -16.70 -39.04
CA GLY A 7 -38.76 -16.04 -39.18
C GLY A 7 -38.56 -14.97 -38.11
N TRP A 8 -39.58 -14.14 -37.89
CA TRP A 8 -39.57 -13.09 -36.86
C TRP A 8 -39.43 -13.64 -35.44
N MET A 9 -40.07 -14.78 -35.15
CA MET A 9 -39.95 -15.44 -33.84
C MET A 9 -38.52 -15.95 -33.57
N ARG A 10 -37.86 -16.53 -34.57
CA ARG A 10 -36.45 -16.99 -34.44
C ARG A 10 -35.47 -15.84 -34.25
N ILE A 11 -35.72 -14.70 -34.90
CA ILE A 11 -34.89 -13.50 -34.72
C ILE A 11 -35.03 -12.99 -33.28
N LEU A 12 -36.26 -12.95 -32.75
CA LEU A 12 -36.51 -12.52 -31.37
C LEU A 12 -35.88 -13.47 -30.34
N GLU A 13 -35.93 -14.78 -30.58
CA GLU A 13 -35.26 -15.76 -29.74
C GLU A 13 -33.74 -15.56 -29.70
N ALA A 14 -33.12 -15.37 -30.87
CA ALA A 14 -31.69 -15.12 -30.96
C ALA A 14 -31.28 -13.80 -30.30
N THR A 15 -32.07 -12.73 -30.43
CA THR A 15 -31.76 -11.45 -29.78
C THR A 15 -31.88 -11.53 -28.26
N VAL A 16 -32.87 -12.26 -27.74
CA VAL A 16 -33.00 -12.52 -26.30
C VAL A 16 -31.82 -13.34 -25.79
N ALA A 17 -31.40 -14.38 -26.51
CA ALA A 17 -30.23 -15.17 -26.14
C ALA A 17 -28.94 -14.32 -26.09
N VAL A 18 -28.71 -13.46 -27.09
CA VAL A 18 -27.56 -12.55 -27.12
C VAL A 18 -27.61 -11.52 -26.00
N MET A 19 -28.80 -10.99 -25.66
CA MET A 19 -28.97 -10.07 -24.53
C MET A 19 -28.67 -10.75 -23.19
N ILE A 20 -29.11 -11.99 -23.00
CA ILE A 20 -28.82 -12.75 -21.77
C ILE A 20 -27.32 -13.00 -21.64
N VAL A 21 -26.66 -13.47 -22.70
CA VAL A 21 -25.21 -13.73 -22.68
C VAL A 21 -24.43 -12.45 -22.42
N SER A 22 -24.77 -11.36 -23.10
CA SER A 22 -24.15 -10.05 -22.90
C SER A 22 -24.36 -9.54 -21.47
N GLY A 23 -25.56 -9.69 -20.92
CA GLY A 23 -25.88 -9.29 -19.54
C GLY A 23 -25.07 -10.05 -18.51
N VAL A 24 -24.93 -11.37 -18.68
CA VAL A 24 -24.09 -12.20 -17.79
C VAL A 24 -22.62 -11.76 -17.86
N LEU A 25 -22.09 -11.49 -19.05
CA LEU A 25 -20.72 -11.01 -19.22
C LEU A 25 -20.48 -9.67 -18.51
N VAL A 26 -21.43 -8.73 -18.62
CA VAL A 26 -21.34 -7.44 -17.91
C VAL A 26 -21.33 -7.63 -16.40
N VAL A 27 -22.18 -8.50 -15.84
CA VAL A 27 -22.21 -8.77 -14.39
C VAL A 27 -20.91 -9.41 -13.91
N VAL A 28 -20.37 -10.37 -14.66
CA VAL A 28 -19.10 -11.03 -14.32
C VAL A 28 -17.94 -10.04 -14.37
N TYR A 29 -17.89 -9.19 -15.40
CA TYR A 29 -16.85 -8.18 -15.56
C TYR A 29 -16.95 -7.08 -14.49
N SER A 30 -18.17 -6.60 -14.19
CA SER A 30 -18.41 -5.60 -13.13
C SER A 30 -17.91 -6.11 -11.77
N ARG A 31 -18.14 -7.39 -11.44
CA ARG A 31 -17.65 -7.99 -10.19
C ARG A 31 -16.12 -8.15 -10.13
N GLN A 32 -15.44 -8.18 -11.26
CA GLN A 32 -13.97 -8.12 -11.31
C GLN A 32 -13.46 -6.69 -11.11
N VAL A 33 -14.17 -5.68 -11.62
CA VAL A 33 -13.80 -4.27 -11.46
C VAL A 33 -14.06 -3.76 -10.04
N ASP A 34 -15.06 -4.29 -9.32
CA ASP A 34 -15.24 -4.02 -7.88
C ASP A 34 -14.15 -4.66 -7.00
N ARG A 35 -13.31 -5.55 -7.54
CA ARG A 35 -12.02 -5.92 -6.91
C ARG A 35 -10.89 -4.96 -7.31
N GLY A 36 -11.24 -3.80 -7.85
CA GLY A 36 -10.31 -2.75 -8.18
C GLY A 36 -9.73 -2.17 -6.91
N MET A 37 -8.55 -2.67 -6.54
CA MET A 37 -7.60 -2.14 -5.57
C MET A 37 -8.29 -1.49 -4.37
N GLU A 38 -8.55 -2.28 -3.32
CA GLU A 38 -9.02 -1.68 -2.07
C GLU A 38 -8.05 -0.54 -1.68
N PRO A 39 -8.53 0.58 -1.11
CA PRO A 39 -7.64 1.65 -0.66
C PRO A 39 -6.48 1.11 0.19
N ALA A 40 -6.74 0.07 0.98
CA ALA A 40 -5.73 -0.68 1.73
C ALA A 40 -4.60 -1.27 0.86
N ASP A 41 -4.91 -1.84 -0.32
CA ASP A 41 -3.91 -2.38 -1.24
C ASP A 41 -3.00 -1.26 -1.79
N TYR A 42 -3.57 -0.08 -2.05
CA TYR A 42 -2.79 1.07 -2.50
C TYR A 42 -1.77 1.50 -1.43
N PHE A 43 -2.22 1.69 -0.18
CA PHE A 43 -1.33 2.06 0.93
C PHE A 43 -0.25 1.01 1.16
N TYR A 44 -0.65 -0.26 1.19
CA TYR A 44 0.27 -1.38 1.39
C TYR A 44 1.38 -1.41 0.32
N ASN A 45 1.00 -1.30 -0.95
CA ASN A 45 1.97 -1.34 -2.05
C ASN A 45 2.90 -0.12 -2.02
N LEU A 46 2.37 1.07 -1.72
CA LEU A 46 3.17 2.30 -1.60
C LEU A 46 4.18 2.19 -0.44
N GLN A 47 3.72 1.83 0.76
CA GLN A 47 4.58 1.69 1.92
C GLN A 47 5.65 0.63 1.68
N ARG A 48 5.28 -0.53 1.12
CA ARG A 48 6.22 -1.59 0.81
C ARG A 48 7.26 -1.16 -0.21
N GLN A 49 6.88 -0.42 -1.25
CA GLN A 49 7.83 0.12 -2.22
C GLN A 49 8.82 1.09 -1.56
N ILE A 50 8.33 2.00 -0.71
CA ILE A 50 9.18 2.95 0.01
C ILE A 50 10.17 2.20 0.92
N LEU A 51 9.69 1.25 1.73
CA LEU A 51 10.52 0.48 2.65
C LEU A 51 11.52 -0.43 1.93
N MET A 52 11.14 -1.00 0.79
CA MET A 52 12.05 -1.77 -0.06
C MET A 52 13.19 -0.89 -0.60
N ASP A 53 12.89 0.34 -1.01
CA ASP A 53 13.90 1.27 -1.51
C ASP A 53 14.84 1.76 -0.38
N VAL A 54 14.32 1.96 0.83
CA VAL A 54 15.14 2.20 2.03
C VAL A 54 16.05 1.00 2.31
N SER A 55 15.52 -0.22 2.23
CA SER A 55 16.26 -1.44 2.53
C SER A 55 17.32 -1.81 1.49
N SER A 56 17.19 -1.32 0.25
CA SER A 56 18.10 -1.62 -0.85
C SER A 56 19.20 -0.56 -1.04
N ASN A 57 18.98 0.67 -0.54
CA ASN A 57 19.95 1.74 -0.64
C ASN A 57 20.88 1.80 0.58
N SER A 58 22.18 1.60 0.37
CA SER A 58 23.20 1.64 1.44
C SER A 58 23.17 2.92 2.30
N LEU A 59 22.93 4.09 1.71
CA LEU A 59 22.89 5.36 2.45
C LEU A 59 21.65 5.46 3.35
N LEU A 60 20.49 5.05 2.84
CA LEU A 60 19.24 5.05 3.60
C LEU A 60 19.29 3.99 4.72
N ARG A 61 19.86 2.82 4.44
CA ARG A 61 20.11 1.80 5.48
C ARG A 61 21.00 2.34 6.59
N LEU A 62 22.11 3.01 6.25
CA LEU A 62 23.00 3.62 7.25
C LEU A 62 22.29 4.72 8.04
N ALA A 63 21.44 5.53 7.39
CA ALA A 63 20.62 6.52 8.08
C ALA A 63 19.68 5.86 9.11
N VAL A 64 19.01 4.76 8.75
CA VAL A 64 18.18 3.98 9.69
C VAL A 64 19.00 3.44 10.85
N LEU A 65 20.16 2.84 10.58
CA LEU A 65 21.03 2.26 11.62
C LEU A 65 21.60 3.33 12.56
N ASN A 66 21.89 4.53 12.04
CA ASN A 66 22.38 5.66 12.82
C ASN A 66 21.26 6.43 13.56
N GLY A 67 19.98 6.09 13.32
CA GLY A 67 18.84 6.80 13.89
C GLY A 67 18.56 8.17 13.27
N ASP A 68 19.06 8.44 12.07
CA ASP A 68 18.85 9.71 11.36
C ASP A 68 17.47 9.74 10.70
N ILE A 69 16.46 10.09 11.50
CA ILE A 69 15.07 10.14 11.04
C ILE A 69 14.81 11.25 10.02
N GLY A 70 15.56 12.35 10.05
CA GLY A 70 15.34 13.49 9.16
C GLY A 70 15.59 13.15 7.69
N VAL A 71 16.61 12.34 7.41
CA VAL A 71 16.88 11.83 6.06
C VAL A 71 15.76 10.91 5.57
N ILE A 72 15.22 10.08 6.45
CA ILE A 72 14.15 9.14 6.11
C ILE A 72 12.82 9.88 5.89
N GLU A 73 12.46 10.83 6.75
CA GLU A 73 11.26 11.64 6.58
C GLU A 73 11.31 12.47 5.29
N GLY A 74 12.46 13.05 4.94
CA GLY A 74 12.63 13.73 3.66
C GLY A 74 12.39 12.81 2.46
N PHE A 75 12.97 11.61 2.49
CA PHE A 75 12.79 10.62 1.41
C PHE A 75 11.35 10.12 1.30
N VAL A 76 10.69 9.88 2.44
CA VAL A 76 9.29 9.44 2.49
C VAL A 76 8.38 10.57 1.99
N GLY A 77 8.62 11.80 2.40
CA GLY A 77 7.84 12.98 2.02
C GLY A 77 7.87 13.30 0.53
N GLU A 78 8.97 13.01 -0.17
CA GLU A 78 9.05 13.15 -1.63
C GLU A 78 8.20 12.12 -2.39
N ARG A 79 7.80 11.03 -1.74
CA ARG A 79 7.11 9.88 -2.35
C ARG A 79 5.66 9.74 -1.95
N ILE A 80 5.29 10.27 -0.78
CA ILE A 80 3.92 10.27 -0.30
C ILE A 80 3.20 11.52 -0.83
N PRO A 81 2.08 11.37 -1.56
CA PRO A 81 1.27 12.51 -1.99
C PRO A 81 0.77 13.38 -0.83
N GLU A 82 0.65 14.69 -1.04
CA GLU A 82 0.17 15.68 -0.04
C GLU A 82 -1.24 15.39 0.50
N ALA A 83 -2.02 14.56 -0.20
CA ALA A 83 -3.35 14.11 0.24
C ALA A 83 -3.30 13.15 1.44
N PHE A 84 -2.12 12.61 1.78
CA PHE A 84 -1.91 11.64 2.83
C PHE A 84 -0.98 12.19 3.91
N GLY A 85 -1.29 11.86 5.16
CA GLY A 85 -0.44 12.12 6.31
C GLY A 85 0.45 10.92 6.53
N TYR A 86 1.67 11.16 7.01
CA TYR A 86 2.61 10.09 7.31
C TYR A 86 3.43 10.40 8.55
N SER A 87 3.93 9.34 9.17
CA SER A 87 4.94 9.42 10.23
C SER A 87 5.87 8.23 10.08
N ALA A 88 7.18 8.49 10.07
CA ALA A 88 8.20 7.44 10.10
C ALA A 88 8.82 7.39 11.49
N LYS A 89 9.14 6.19 11.98
CA LYS A 89 9.86 6.02 13.24
C LYS A 89 10.90 4.93 13.13
N ILE A 90 12.07 5.20 13.71
CA ILE A 90 13.13 4.24 13.90
C ILE A 90 13.13 3.84 15.38
N CYS A 91 13.08 2.54 15.68
CA CYS A 91 13.27 2.05 17.04
C CYS A 91 14.09 0.77 17.06
N ASP A 92 14.47 0.36 18.26
CA ASP A 92 15.24 -0.85 18.51
C ASP A 92 14.36 -2.11 18.38
N LEU A 93 14.99 -3.25 18.07
CA LEU A 93 14.29 -4.52 18.08
C LEU A 93 13.83 -4.88 19.50
N GLY A 94 12.52 -4.98 19.68
CA GLY A 94 11.89 -5.33 20.95
C GLY A 94 11.21 -4.16 21.65
N ASP A 95 11.50 -2.93 21.23
CA ASP A 95 10.80 -1.75 21.72
C ASP A 95 9.44 -1.56 21.04
N ILE A 96 8.51 -0.95 21.77
CA ILE A 96 7.19 -0.62 21.25
C ILE A 96 7.27 0.70 20.47
N CYS A 97 7.44 0.62 19.16
CA CYS A 97 7.29 1.77 18.26
C CYS A 97 5.82 2.17 18.14
N GLN A 98 5.39 3.18 18.88
CA GLN A 98 4.04 3.75 18.75
C GLN A 98 4.06 5.07 17.99
N LEU A 99 2.95 5.41 17.36
CA LEU A 99 2.72 6.74 16.78
C LEU A 99 2.90 7.82 17.87
N ASP A 100 3.34 9.01 17.49
CA ASP A 100 3.42 10.11 18.47
C ASP A 100 2.06 10.40 19.10
N SER A 101 2.04 10.71 20.40
CA SER A 101 0.79 10.93 21.14
C SER A 101 -0.04 12.11 20.60
N THR A 102 0.60 13.08 19.96
CA THR A 102 -0.04 14.23 19.31
C THR A 102 -0.73 13.79 18.03
N ILE A 103 0.02 13.11 17.15
CA ILE A 103 -0.50 12.59 15.88
C ILE A 103 -1.60 11.55 16.13
N TYR A 104 -1.43 10.70 17.14
CA TYR A 104 -2.44 9.72 17.54
C TYR A 104 -3.77 10.37 17.90
N LYS A 105 -3.76 11.50 18.62
CA LYS A 105 -4.99 12.23 18.95
C LYS A 105 -5.64 12.85 17.71
N GLU A 106 -4.84 13.30 16.75
CA GLU A 106 -5.30 13.89 15.49
C GLU A 106 -5.81 12.85 14.47
N THR A 107 -5.55 11.56 14.73
CA THR A 107 -5.87 10.44 13.82
C THR A 107 -6.86 9.44 14.44
N LEU A 108 -7.52 9.79 15.55
CA LEU A 108 -8.46 8.89 16.25
C LEU A 108 -9.65 8.42 15.39
N ASP A 109 -10.05 9.23 14.43
CA ASP A 109 -11.16 8.99 13.50
C ASP A 109 -10.69 8.49 12.13
N LYS A 110 -9.40 8.15 11.98
CA LYS A 110 -8.77 7.81 10.71
C LYS A 110 -8.31 6.36 10.70
N ASP A 111 -8.36 5.75 9.51
CA ASP A 111 -7.75 4.46 9.26
C ASP A 111 -6.24 4.65 9.07
N ILE A 112 -5.46 4.05 9.98
CA ILE A 112 -3.99 4.13 9.97
C ILE A 112 -3.42 2.83 9.42
N PHE A 113 -2.72 2.93 8.30
CA PHE A 113 -2.01 1.82 7.68
C PHE A 113 -0.57 1.80 8.16
N VAL A 114 -0.08 0.63 8.55
CA VAL A 114 1.24 0.47 9.18
C VAL A 114 2.01 -0.64 8.50
N GLU A 115 3.22 -0.32 8.07
CA GLU A 115 4.18 -1.30 7.55
C GLU A 115 5.55 -1.07 8.20
N GLU A 116 6.30 -2.16 8.34
CA GLU A 116 7.61 -2.14 8.99
C GLU A 116 8.65 -2.93 8.21
N VAL A 117 9.91 -2.50 8.33
CA VAL A 117 11.07 -3.24 7.83
C VAL A 117 12.15 -3.25 8.88
N VAL A 118 12.79 -4.41 9.05
CA VAL A 118 13.96 -4.56 9.90
C VAL A 118 15.21 -4.39 9.05
N ILE A 119 16.06 -3.43 9.42
CA ILE A 119 17.35 -3.20 8.78
C ILE A 119 18.43 -3.72 9.72
N SER A 120 19.15 -4.75 9.26
CA SER A 120 20.38 -5.24 9.89
C SER A 120 21.60 -4.79 9.08
N SER A 121 22.75 -4.69 9.73
CA SER A 121 24.04 -4.57 9.05
C SER A 121 24.52 -5.95 8.60
N ASP A 122 25.17 -6.04 7.44
CA ASP A 122 25.73 -7.31 6.95
C ASP A 122 27.08 -7.64 7.62
N LEU A 123 27.92 -6.65 7.97
CA LEU A 123 29.21 -6.85 8.64
C LEU A 123 29.63 -5.57 9.42
N GLY A 124 30.19 -5.73 10.62
CA GLY A 124 30.64 -4.62 11.46
C GLY A 124 31.82 -3.85 10.85
N GLY A 125 31.59 -2.57 10.54
CA GLY A 125 32.62 -1.70 9.98
C GLY A 125 33.29 -0.84 11.03
N GLY A 126 34.26 -1.38 11.79
CA GLY A 126 35.16 -0.52 12.57
C GLY A 126 35.76 -1.17 13.81
N SER A 127 37.08 -1.03 13.95
CA SER A 127 37.95 -1.55 15.00
C SER A 127 37.50 -1.20 16.43
N GLY A 128 36.72 -2.08 17.04
CA GLY A 128 36.35 -2.01 18.45
C GLY A 128 34.97 -2.60 18.77
N GLY A 129 34.76 -3.89 18.48
CA GLY A 129 33.55 -4.64 18.84
C GLY A 129 32.39 -4.42 17.88
N GLU A 130 32.13 -5.40 17.01
CA GLU A 130 30.96 -5.40 16.13
C GLU A 130 29.70 -5.58 16.99
N VAL A 131 28.99 -4.50 17.28
CA VAL A 131 27.67 -4.61 17.91
C VAL A 131 26.65 -4.76 16.80
N TYR A 132 26.17 -5.99 16.63
CA TYR A 132 24.96 -6.27 15.87
C TYR A 132 23.78 -5.52 16.54
N ASP A 133 23.45 -4.35 16.00
CA ASP A 133 22.39 -3.46 16.50
C ASP A 133 21.38 -3.18 15.37
N PRO A 134 20.55 -4.19 15.01
CA PRO A 134 19.51 -4.00 14.01
C PRO A 134 18.47 -3.00 14.49
N LYS A 135 18.02 -2.15 13.57
CA LYS A 135 16.95 -1.18 13.83
C LYS A 135 15.71 -1.54 13.02
N LYS A 136 14.55 -1.19 13.56
CA LYS A 136 13.27 -1.29 12.88
C LYS A 136 12.84 0.09 12.40
N LEU A 137 12.48 0.18 11.12
CA LEU A 137 11.81 1.36 10.57
C LEU A 137 10.32 1.02 10.39
N ILE A 138 9.45 1.83 10.99
CA ILE A 138 8.00 1.75 10.83
C ILE A 138 7.50 2.98 10.10
N LEU A 139 6.61 2.78 9.14
CA LEU A 139 5.94 3.83 8.40
C LEU A 139 4.43 3.75 8.65
N PHE A 140 3.88 4.84 9.18
CA PHE A 140 2.46 5.05 9.40
C PHE A 140 1.94 5.98 8.29
N VAL A 141 0.81 5.63 7.67
CA VAL A 141 0.17 6.45 6.63
C VAL A 141 -1.34 6.49 6.84
N TRP A 142 -1.96 7.65 6.62
CA TRP A 142 -3.41 7.86 6.75
C TRP A 142 -3.93 8.92 5.77
N GLU A 143 -5.24 8.97 5.54
CA GLU A 143 -5.87 10.00 4.69
C GLU A 143 -6.04 11.33 5.43
N VAL A 144 -5.69 12.46 4.81
CA VAL A 144 -5.77 13.80 5.44
C VAL A 144 -7.20 14.37 5.46
N ARG A 145 -8.16 13.73 4.80
CA ARG A 145 -9.56 14.19 4.68
C ARG A 145 -10.13 14.90 5.91
#